data_AF-A0A4Y9TJW0-F1
#
_entry.id   AF-A0A4Y9TJW0-F1
#
_cell.length_a   1.000
_cell.length_b   1.000
_cell.length_c   1.000
_cell.angle_alpha   90.00
_cell.angle_beta   90.00
_cell.angle_gamma   90.00
#
_symmetry.space_group_name_H-M   'P 1'
#
loop_
_entity.id
_entity.type
_entity.pdbx_description
1 polymer ?
#
loop_
_entity_poly.entity_id
_entity_poly.type
_entity_poly.pdbx_seq_one_letter_code
_entity_poly.pdbx_strand_id
1 'polypeptide(L)' 'MSVEANPGVTYLIEQANKTSVDAKLQPIYAALAEAGGVAAQQYLISVANKTSVQAKLEPLYALIGRASRT' A
#
# COMPACT_ATOMS: atom_id res chain seq x y z
N MET A 1 12.32 12.92 16.58
CA MET A 1 12.56 12.70 15.14
C MET A 1 11.21 12.78 14.48
N SER A 2 10.91 13.89 13.82
CA SER A 2 9.65 14.04 13.10
C SER A 2 9.66 13.01 11.99
N VAL A 3 8.80 11.99 12.10
CA VAL A 3 8.44 11.14 10.97
C VAL A 3 7.77 12.10 10.01
N GLU A 4 8.54 12.69 9.09
CA GLU A 4 8.00 13.54 8.05
C GLU A 4 6.94 12.71 7.34
N ALA A 5 5.68 13.11 7.51
CA ALA A 5 4.58 12.49 6.82
C ALA A 5 4.86 12.68 5.33
N ASN A 6 5.27 11.62 4.64
CA ASN A 6 5.57 11.68 3.22
C ASN A 6 4.27 12.06 2.49
N PRO A 7 4.14 13.30 1.97
CA PRO A 7 2.88 13.78 1.41
C PRO A 7 2.46 12.94 0.20
N GLY A 8 3.41 12.32 -0.49
CA GLY A 8 3.15 11.36 -1.57
C GLY A 8 2.48 10.08 -1.07
N VAL A 9 2.95 9.50 0.04
CA VAL A 9 2.34 8.31 0.65
C VAL A 9 0.92 8.62 1.13
N THR A 10 0.71 9.76 1.79
CA THR A 10 -0.63 10.19 2.23
C THR A 10 -1.58 10.33 1.04
N TYR A 11 -1.15 10.99 -0.03
CA TYR A 11 -1.95 11.14 -1.25
C TYR A 11 -2.30 9.79 -1.87
N LEU A 12 -1.33 8.87 -1.98
CA LEU A 12 -1.56 7.53 -2.55
C LEU A 12 -2.55 6.71 -1.71
N ILE A 13 -2.47 6.79 -0.38
CA ILE A 13 -3.44 6.16 0.53
C ILE A 13 -4.85 6.73 0.29
N GLU A 14 -4.98 8.05 0.17
CA GLU A 14 -6.27 8.68 -0.14
C GLU A 14 -6.84 8.23 -1.49
N GLN A 15 -6.00 8.15 -2.53
CA GLN A 15 -6.41 7.66 -3.84
C GLN A 15 -6.85 6.20 -3.79
N ALA A 16 -6.14 5.34 -3.05
CA ALA A 16 -6.53 3.95 -2.87
C ALA A 16 -7.90 3.84 -2.19
N ASN A 17 -8.16 4.62 -1.15
CA ASN A 17 -9.46 4.59 -0.45
C ASN A 17 -10.63 5.10 -1.32
N LYS A 18 -10.38 6.03 -2.25
CA LYS A 18 -11.39 6.56 -3.18
C LYS A 18 -11.62 5.64 -4.39
N THR A 19 -10.71 4.70 -4.64
CA THR A 19 -10.75 3.85 -5.83
C THR A 19 -11.42 2.52 -5.50
N SER A 20 -12.61 2.29 -6.08
CA SER A 20 -13.32 1.01 -5.94
C SER A 20 -12.98 0.00 -7.05
N VAL A 21 -12.20 0.41 -8.04
CA VAL A 21 -11.84 -0.43 -9.20
C VAL A 21 -10.53 -1.15 -8.89
N ASP A 22 -10.57 -2.46 -8.67
CA ASP A 22 -9.40 -3.30 -8.38
C ASP A 22 -8.23 -3.09 -9.36
N ALA A 23 -8.54 -2.97 -10.66
CA ALA A 23 -7.51 -2.76 -11.69
C ALA A 23 -6.73 -1.44 -11.52
N LYS A 24 -7.36 -0.44 -10.88
CA LYS A 24 -6.73 0.85 -10.56
C LYS A 24 -6.07 0.86 -9.18
N LEU A 25 -6.41 -0.08 -8.29
CA LEU A 25 -5.81 -0.22 -6.97
C LEU A 25 -4.40 -0.80 -7.03
N GLN A 26 -4.17 -1.81 -7.88
CA GLN A 26 -2.85 -2.43 -8.08
C GLN A 26 -1.70 -1.42 -8.32
N PRO A 27 -1.79 -0.48 -9.28
CA PRO A 27 -0.71 0.50 -9.48
C PRO A 27 -0.53 1.45 -8.28
N ILE A 28 -1.59 1.75 -7.54
CA ILE A 28 -1.50 2.57 -6.33
C ILE A 28 -0.77 1.81 -5.21
N TYR A 29 -1.07 0.53 -5.03
CA TYR A 29 -0.36 -0.33 -4.07
C TYR A 29 1.11 -0.52 -4.44
N ALA A 30 1.41 -0.64 -5.74
CA ALA A 30 2.78 -0.65 -6.25
C ALA A 30 3.52 0.65 -5.89
N ALA A 31 2.92 1.81 -6.18
CA ALA A 31 3.50 3.10 -5.84
C ALA A 31 3.72 3.28 -4.33
N LEU A 32 2.79 2.81 -3.48
CA LEU A 32 2.97 2.79 -2.02
C LEU A 32 4.15 1.91 -1.60
N ALA A 33 4.30 0.75 -2.23
CA ALA A 33 5.40 -0.16 -1.95
C ALA A 33 6.77 0.38 -2.38
N GLU A 34 6.82 1.20 -3.44
CA GLU A 34 8.04 1.87 -3.89
C GLU A 34 8.37 3.09 -3.03
N ALA A 35 7.36 3.83 -2.58
CA ALA A 35 7.54 4.97 -1.69
C ALA A 35 8.07 4.55 -0.31
N GLY A 36 7.75 3.33 0.12
CA GLY A 36 8.27 2.75 1.35
C GLY A 36 7.76 3.43 2.63
N GLY A 37 8.38 3.05 3.74
CA GLY A 37 8.09 3.64 5.05
C GLY A 37 6.87 3.08 5.77
N VAL A 38 6.79 3.42 7.06
CA VAL A 38 5.86 2.81 8.03
C VAL A 38 4.39 3.00 7.62
N ALA A 39 4.02 4.17 7.11
CA ALA A 39 2.64 4.46 6.73
C ALA A 39 2.19 3.63 5.51
N ALA A 40 3.01 3.53 4.47
CA ALA A 40 2.71 2.71 3.30
C ALA A 40 2.61 1.23 3.68
N GLN A 41 3.55 0.75 4.49
CA GLN A 41 3.55 -0.63 4.98
C GLN A 41 2.30 -0.95 5.81
N GLN A 42 1.94 -0.10 6.78
CA GLN A 42 0.74 -0.29 7.59
C GLN A 42 -0.53 -0.31 6.75
N TYR A 43 -0.62 0.56 5.74
CA TYR A 43 -1.77 0.57 4.84
C TYR A 43 -1.87 -0.73 4.03
N LEU A 44 -0.78 -1.18 3.40
CA LEU A 44 -0.77 -2.42 2.61
C LEU A 44 -1.08 -3.65 3.48
N ILE A 45 -0.60 -3.71 4.73
CA ILE A 45 -0.97 -4.75 5.70
C ILE A 45 -2.48 -4.70 6.01
N SER A 46 -3.05 -3.51 6.22
CA SER A 46 -4.48 -3.36 6.45
C SER A 46 -5.31 -3.86 5.27
N VAL A 47 -4.89 -3.57 4.04
CA VAL A 47 -5.53 -4.07 2.81
C VAL A 47 -5.43 -5.59 2.73
N ALA A 48 -4.26 -6.17 3.02
CA ALA A 48 -4.08 -7.62 3.04
C ALA A 48 -5.02 -8.28 4.07
N ASN A 49 -5.10 -7.76 5.29
CA ASN A 49 -6.00 -8.29 6.33
C ASN A 49 -7.49 -8.23 5.94
N LYS A 50 -7.88 -7.27 5.10
CA LYS A 50 -9.26 -7.13 4.58
C LYS A 50 -9.51 -7.98 3.34
N THR A 51 -8.46 -8.51 2.72
CA THR A 51 -8.54 -9.28 1.48
C THR A 51 -8.67 -10.76 1.79
N SER A 52 -9.86 -11.32 1.61
CA SER A 52 -10.10 -12.77 1.80
C SER A 52 -9.71 -13.61 0.59
N VAL A 53 -9.46 -12.98 -0.57
CA VAL A 53 -9.12 -13.69 -1.82
C VAL A 53 -7.63 -13.96 -1.86
N GLN A 54 -7.23 -15.23 -1.76
CA GLN A 54 -5.82 -15.62 -1.67
C GLN A 54 -4.99 -15.20 -2.89
N ALA A 55 -5.55 -15.28 -4.09
CA ALA A 55 -4.89 -14.79 -5.31
C ALA A 55 -4.57 -13.28 -5.30
N LYS A 56 -5.28 -12.49 -4.48
CA LYS A 56 -5.02 -11.06 -4.28
C LYS A 56 -4.06 -10.81 -3.10
N LEU A 57 -3.89 -11.77 -2.19
CA LEU A 57 -2.98 -11.68 -1.05
C LEU A 57 -1.51 -11.85 -1.45
N GLU A 58 -1.19 -12.80 -2.32
CA GLU A 58 0.18 -13.04 -2.80
C GLU A 58 0.88 -11.77 -3.33
N PRO A 59 0.28 -10.99 -4.26
CA PRO A 59 0.88 -9.74 -4.72
C PRO A 59 0.98 -8.71 -3.59
N LEU A 60 0.01 -8.64 -2.67
CA LEU A 60 0.07 -7.73 -1.53
C LEU A 60 1.23 -8.05 -0.59
N TYR A 61 1.54 -9.32 -0.33
CA TYR A 61 2.70 -9.70 0.48
C TYR A 61 4.03 -9.27 -0.16
N ALA A 62 4.15 -9.42 -1.48
CA ALA A 62 5.33 -8.95 -2.21
C ALA A 62 5.49 -7.42 -2.10
N LEU A 63 4.38 -6.68 -2.18
CA LEU A 63 4.35 -5.23 -2.04
C LEU A 63 4.69 -4.77 -0.61
N ILE A 64 4.14 -5.43 0.41
CA ILE A 64 4.50 -5.19 1.82
C ILE A 64 6.00 -5.41 2.03
N GLY A 65 6.54 -6.53 1.54
CA GLY A 65 7.96 -6.85 1.65
C GLY A 65 8.89 -5.91 0.89
N ARG A 66 8.39 -5.20 -0.14
CA ARG A 66 9.12 -4.16 -0.87
C ARG A 66 9.09 -2.83 -0.09
N ALA A 67 7.93 -2.47 0.47
CA ALA A 67 7.76 -1.30 1.33
C ALA A 67 8.63 -1.37 2.61
N SER A 68 8.89 -2.57 3.14
CA SER A 68 9.72 -2.78 4.33
C SER A 68 11.23 -2.68 4.08
N ARG A 69 11.67 -2.72 2.82
CA ARG A 69 13.09 -2.65 2.44
C ARG A 69 13.56 -1.25 2.04
N THR A 70 12.62 -0.33 1.86
CA THR A 70 12.81 1.05 1.44
C THR A 70 12.69 1.99 2.63
#